data_AF-A0A9E3APC7-F1
#
_entry.id   AF-A0A9E3APC7-F1
#
_cell.length_a   1.000
_cell.length_b   1.000
_cell.length_c   1.000
_cell.angle_alpha   90.00
_cell.angle_beta   90.00
_cell.angle_gamma   90.00
#
_symmetry.space_group_name_H-M   'P 1'
#
loop_
_entity.id
_entity.type
_entity.pdbx_description
1 polymer ?
#
loop_
_entity_poly.entity_id
_entity_poly.type
_entity_poly.pdbx_seq_one_letter_code
_entity_poly.pdbx_strand_id
1 'polypeptide(L)'
;MTAVLYPVAANASAALSAPQGRAARASEAVLLAGAAVRFVSESVGPGFATRSAALDAFAGPLDDERPGKGRAVAAEDRYCELRELAEAAAPKPGKSKPPAPVYRDGRRWAAPPPPPATVWRLSISYWKIDAPAGEATPPAGAQGPLSTGQPTAADIQALRERLSQPMRSPKPQKALDIGLFEVPLPEAPNILIPDE
;
A
#
# COMPACT_ATOMS: atom_id res chain seq x y z
N MET A 1 -21.19 -21.72 -3.44
CA MET A 1 -20.18 -20.73 -2.98
C MET A 1 -20.95 -19.54 -2.44
N THR A 2 -20.99 -19.37 -1.13
CA THR A 2 -21.61 -18.19 -0.50
C THR A 2 -20.59 -17.05 -0.44
N ALA A 3 -21.05 -15.83 -0.73
CA ALA A 3 -20.21 -14.64 -0.73
C ALA A 3 -20.08 -14.07 0.69
N VAL A 4 -18.93 -13.49 1.00
CA VAL A 4 -18.70 -12.78 2.27
C VAL A 4 -19.59 -11.54 2.32
N LEU A 5 -20.28 -11.34 3.44
CA LEU A 5 -21.12 -10.17 3.68
C LEU A 5 -20.33 -9.16 4.52
N TYR A 6 -19.86 -8.10 3.87
CA TYR A 6 -19.04 -7.10 4.52
C TYR A 6 -19.90 -6.10 5.30
N PRO A 7 -19.51 -5.72 6.53
CA PRO A 7 -20.21 -4.70 7.31
C PRO A 7 -20.23 -3.35 6.59
N VAL A 8 -21.29 -2.57 6.76
CA VAL A 8 -21.41 -1.18 6.30
C VAL A 8 -21.34 -0.27 7.51
N ALA A 9 -20.33 0.62 7.58
CA ALA A 9 -20.08 1.46 8.75
C ALA A 9 -19.25 2.71 8.41
N ALA A 10 -19.26 3.72 9.28
CA ALA A 10 -18.47 4.94 9.09
C ALA A 10 -16.97 4.76 9.40
N ASN A 11 -16.62 3.81 10.27
CA ASN A 11 -15.25 3.52 10.66
C ASN A 11 -15.10 2.06 11.10
N ALA A 12 -13.85 1.60 11.24
CA ALA A 12 -13.54 0.21 11.54
C ALA A 12 -14.01 -0.25 12.94
N SER A 13 -14.07 0.67 13.92
CA SER A 13 -14.61 0.34 15.25
C SER A 13 -16.12 0.07 15.18
N ALA A 14 -16.86 0.92 14.45
CA ALA A 14 -18.30 0.75 14.24
C ALA A 14 -18.61 -0.49 13.41
N ALA A 15 -17.76 -0.83 12.43
CA ALA A 15 -17.88 -2.08 11.67
C ALA A 15 -17.80 -3.33 12.56
N LEU A 16 -17.02 -3.27 13.64
CA LEU A 16 -16.85 -4.38 14.59
C LEU A 16 -17.97 -4.43 15.64
N SER A 17 -18.42 -3.28 16.16
CA SER A 17 -19.35 -3.24 17.30
C SER A 17 -20.83 -3.10 16.90
N ALA A 18 -21.13 -2.27 15.91
CA ALA A 18 -22.50 -1.88 15.55
C ALA A 18 -22.61 -1.45 14.08
N PRO A 19 -22.49 -2.38 13.12
CA PRO A 19 -22.63 -2.05 11.70
C PRO A 19 -24.08 -1.72 11.33
N GLN A 20 -24.28 -0.82 10.37
CA GLN A 20 -25.62 -0.44 9.88
C GLN A 20 -26.31 -1.57 9.09
N GLY A 21 -25.50 -2.48 8.56
CA GLY A 21 -25.96 -3.64 7.81
C GLY A 21 -24.77 -4.38 7.22
N ARG A 22 -25.03 -5.38 6.39
CA ARG A 22 -24.00 -6.13 5.68
C ARG A 22 -24.37 -6.29 4.21
N ALA A 23 -23.37 -6.21 3.35
CA ALA A 23 -23.54 -6.24 1.90
C ALA A 23 -22.41 -7.02 1.22
N ALA A 24 -22.76 -7.84 0.24
CA ALA A 24 -21.76 -8.51 -0.60
C ALA A 24 -21.21 -7.55 -1.67
N ARG A 25 -22.03 -6.61 -2.14
CA ARG A 25 -21.71 -5.71 -3.27
C ARG A 25 -21.82 -4.25 -2.88
N ALA A 26 -21.09 -3.41 -3.63
CA ALA A 26 -21.12 -1.96 -3.47
C ALA A 26 -22.53 -1.38 -3.62
N SER A 27 -23.33 -1.88 -4.58
CA SER A 27 -24.70 -1.41 -4.80
C SER A 27 -25.62 -1.62 -3.59
N GLU A 28 -25.53 -2.79 -2.94
CA GLU A 28 -26.27 -3.10 -1.71
C GLU A 28 -25.79 -2.23 -0.54
N ALA A 29 -24.48 -2.01 -0.45
CA ALA A 29 -23.89 -1.17 0.58
C ALA A 29 -24.33 0.31 0.44
N VAL A 30 -24.39 0.85 -0.78
CA VAL A 30 -24.93 2.20 -1.05
C VAL A 30 -26.39 2.30 -0.65
N LEU A 31 -27.21 1.29 -0.96
CA LEU A 31 -28.61 1.26 -0.56
C LEU A 31 -28.80 1.24 0.96
N LEU A 32 -27.95 0.50 1.68
CA LEU A 32 -27.98 0.46 3.16
C LEU A 32 -27.46 1.75 3.80
N ALA A 33 -26.40 2.33 3.26
CA ALA A 33 -25.77 3.53 3.80
C ALA A 33 -26.52 4.83 3.44
N GLY A 34 -27.29 4.83 2.35
CA GLY A 34 -27.88 6.05 1.79
C GLY A 34 -26.85 7.06 1.28
N ALA A 35 -25.59 6.67 1.13
CA ALA A 35 -24.46 7.52 0.78
C ALA A 35 -23.44 6.75 -0.06
N ALA A 36 -22.46 7.47 -0.61
CA ALA A 36 -21.32 6.85 -1.27
C ALA A 36 -20.55 5.99 -0.26
N VAL A 37 -20.10 4.82 -0.72
CA VAL A 37 -19.33 3.88 0.10
C VAL A 37 -18.07 3.46 -0.65
N ARG A 38 -17.01 3.19 0.11
CA ARG A 38 -15.75 2.65 -0.41
C ARG A 38 -15.37 1.39 0.33
N PHE A 39 -14.79 0.42 -0.37
CA PHE A 39 -14.28 -0.79 0.26
C PHE A 39 -12.91 -0.52 0.87
N VAL A 40 -12.74 -0.81 2.16
CA VAL A 40 -11.47 -0.62 2.86
C VAL A 40 -11.17 -1.79 3.79
N SER A 41 -9.88 -2.04 3.99
CA SER A 41 -9.36 -2.93 5.03
C SER A 41 -8.52 -2.10 5.99
N GLU A 42 -8.94 -2.02 7.25
CA GLU A 42 -8.27 -1.21 8.28
C GLU A 42 -7.89 -2.10 9.48
N SER A 43 -6.74 -1.83 10.09
CA SER A 43 -6.31 -2.51 11.31
C SER A 43 -6.98 -1.90 12.54
N VAL A 44 -7.50 -2.73 13.45
CA VAL A 44 -8.26 -2.31 14.63
C VAL A 44 -7.71 -2.97 15.88
N GLY A 45 -7.75 -2.23 16.99
CA GLY A 45 -7.40 -2.74 18.31
C GLY A 45 -5.90 -2.85 18.57
N PRO A 46 -5.52 -3.45 19.71
CA PRO A 46 -4.13 -3.56 20.13
C PRO A 46 -3.34 -4.55 19.27
N GLY A 47 -2.02 -4.35 19.21
CA GLY A 47 -1.08 -5.31 18.65
C GLY A 47 -0.65 -6.33 19.70
N PHE A 48 -0.59 -7.60 19.33
CA PHE A 48 -0.18 -8.70 20.20
C PHE A 48 1.15 -9.30 19.74
N ALA A 49 1.99 -9.73 20.68
CA ALA A 49 3.26 -10.38 20.35
C ALA A 49 3.07 -11.76 19.68
N THR A 50 1.97 -12.44 19.96
CA THR A 50 1.70 -13.80 19.42
C THR A 50 0.33 -13.89 18.78
N ARG A 51 0.21 -14.74 17.76
CA ARG A 51 -1.06 -15.04 17.08
C ARG A 51 -2.11 -15.61 18.05
N SER A 52 -1.68 -16.47 18.98
CA SER A 52 -2.57 -17.07 19.98
C SER A 52 -3.19 -16.04 20.92
N ALA A 53 -2.40 -15.08 21.41
CA ALA A 53 -2.90 -14.00 22.26
C ALA A 53 -3.91 -13.11 21.51
N ALA A 54 -3.66 -12.84 20.23
CA ALA A 54 -4.61 -12.11 19.39
C ALA A 54 -5.92 -12.89 19.16
N LEU A 55 -5.84 -14.20 18.91
CA LEU A 55 -7.03 -15.06 18.77
C LEU A 55 -7.84 -15.15 20.06
N ASP A 56 -7.18 -15.22 21.22
CA ASP A 56 -7.86 -15.24 22.51
C ASP A 56 -8.54 -13.89 22.83
N ALA A 57 -7.95 -12.76 22.42
CA ALA A 57 -8.53 -11.43 22.61
C ALA A 57 -9.72 -11.15 21.67
N PHE A 58 -9.70 -11.69 20.44
CA PHE A 58 -10.76 -11.54 19.44
C PHE A 58 -11.51 -12.86 19.22
N ALA A 59 -11.85 -13.55 20.31
CA ALA A 59 -12.57 -14.81 20.25
C ALA A 59 -13.96 -14.61 19.60
N GLY A 60 -14.18 -15.26 18.45
CA GLY A 60 -15.51 -15.36 17.83
C GLY A 60 -15.62 -14.96 16.36
N PRO A 61 -15.21 -13.74 15.95
CA PRO A 61 -15.25 -13.30 14.56
C PRO A 61 -14.13 -13.89 13.68
N LEU A 62 -13.22 -14.69 14.23
CA LEU A 62 -12.08 -15.28 13.54
C LEU A 62 -12.16 -16.81 13.52
N ASP A 63 -11.66 -17.40 12.43
CA ASP A 63 -11.39 -18.82 12.36
C ASP A 63 -10.27 -19.19 13.34
N ASP A 64 -10.55 -20.13 14.24
CA ASP A 64 -9.59 -20.72 15.18
C ASP A 64 -9.44 -22.21 14.85
N GLU A 65 -8.24 -22.64 14.48
CA GLU A 65 -7.94 -24.05 14.18
C GLU A 65 -7.23 -24.76 15.34
N ARG A 66 -7.07 -24.08 16.49
CA ARG A 66 -6.35 -24.64 17.64
C ARG A 66 -7.11 -25.83 18.24
N PRO A 67 -6.41 -26.93 18.61
CA PRO A 67 -7.04 -28.08 19.25
C PRO A 67 -7.70 -27.67 20.58
N GLY A 68 -8.98 -28.01 20.76
CA GLY A 68 -9.75 -27.68 21.97
C GLY A 68 -10.39 -26.28 21.99
N LYS A 69 -10.06 -25.39 21.04
CA LYS A 69 -10.70 -24.07 20.84
C LYS A 69 -11.18 -23.83 19.41
N GLY A 70 -11.22 -24.91 18.62
CA GLY A 70 -11.52 -24.86 17.20
C GLY A 70 -12.89 -24.24 16.90
N ARG A 71 -12.92 -23.20 16.07
CA ARG A 71 -14.14 -22.54 15.61
C ARG A 71 -13.96 -22.15 14.15
N ALA A 72 -14.86 -22.64 13.30
CA ALA A 72 -15.00 -22.16 11.93
C ALA A 72 -16.12 -21.12 11.89
N VAL A 73 -15.80 -19.93 11.44
CA VAL A 73 -16.75 -18.86 11.14
C VAL A 73 -17.46 -19.21 9.82
N ALA A 74 -18.75 -18.88 9.75
CA ALA A 74 -19.55 -19.08 8.54
C ALA A 74 -18.92 -18.31 7.37
N ALA A 75 -19.07 -18.81 6.14
CA ALA A 75 -18.40 -18.21 4.98
C ALA A 75 -18.83 -16.75 4.76
N GLU A 76 -20.07 -16.40 5.12
CA GLU A 76 -20.62 -15.06 5.03
C GLU A 76 -19.99 -14.09 6.05
N ASP A 77 -19.41 -14.61 7.14
CA ASP A 77 -18.90 -13.86 8.29
C ASP A 77 -17.37 -13.68 8.29
N ARG A 78 -16.67 -14.14 7.24
CA ARG A 78 -15.20 -14.04 7.11
C ARG A 78 -14.71 -12.66 6.64
N TYR A 79 -15.16 -11.60 7.29
CA TYR A 79 -14.73 -10.23 7.01
C TYR A 79 -13.59 -9.74 7.93
N CYS A 80 -13.24 -10.54 8.95
CA CYS A 80 -12.14 -10.30 9.88
C CYS A 80 -10.98 -11.26 9.61
N GLU A 81 -9.74 -10.77 9.68
CA GLU A 81 -8.53 -11.58 9.58
C GLU A 81 -7.46 -11.08 10.55
N LEU A 82 -6.58 -11.97 11.02
CA LEU A 82 -5.38 -11.57 11.77
C LEU A 82 -4.22 -11.37 10.82
N ARG A 83 -3.61 -10.18 10.88
CA ARG A 83 -2.39 -9.88 10.13
C ARG A 83 -1.20 -9.68 11.05
N GLU A 84 -0.08 -10.25 10.62
CA GLU A 84 1.24 -9.95 11.16
C GLU A 84 1.75 -8.65 10.51
N LEU A 85 2.08 -7.66 11.35
CA LEU A 85 2.58 -6.36 10.94
C LEU A 85 3.90 -6.09 11.64
N ALA A 86 4.81 -5.36 10.99
CA ALA A 86 6.00 -4.85 11.69
C ALA A 86 5.57 -3.81 12.75
N GLU A 87 6.08 -3.94 13.96
CA GLU A 87 5.82 -3.03 15.09
C GLU A 87 6.34 -1.62 14.80
N ALA A 88 7.46 -1.55 14.08
CA ALA A 88 8.01 -0.31 13.59
C ALA A 88 7.39 0.03 12.23
N ALA A 89 6.78 1.21 12.12
CA ALA A 89 6.61 1.86 10.83
C ALA A 89 8.00 1.90 10.18
N ALA A 90 8.19 1.14 9.09
CA ALA A 90 9.40 1.21 8.31
C ALA A 90 9.75 2.69 8.09
N PRO A 91 11.04 3.08 8.14
CA PRO A 91 11.41 4.45 7.83
C PRO A 91 10.75 4.82 6.51
N LYS A 92 9.98 5.93 6.51
CA LYS A 92 9.22 6.36 5.33
C LYS A 92 10.10 6.21 4.09
N PRO A 93 9.60 5.61 2.99
CA PRO A 93 10.41 5.40 1.80
C PRO A 93 11.04 6.74 1.40
N GLY A 94 12.38 6.80 1.39
CA GLY A 94 13.16 8.01 1.12
C GLY A 94 13.84 8.68 2.33
N LYS A 95 13.64 8.21 3.57
CA LYS A 95 14.37 8.71 4.76
C LYS A 95 15.50 7.81 5.26
N SER A 96 15.68 6.61 4.72
CA SER A 96 16.87 5.81 5.00
C SER A 96 18.06 6.42 4.28
N LYS A 97 19.10 6.82 5.02
CA LYS A 97 20.38 7.18 4.41
C LYS A 97 20.90 5.91 3.70
N PRO A 98 21.29 5.98 2.41
CA PRO A 98 21.88 4.83 1.74
C PRO A 98 23.11 4.37 2.54
N PRO A 99 23.30 3.05 2.73
CA PRO A 99 24.48 2.55 3.44
C PRO A 99 25.74 3.01 2.69
N ALA A 100 26.69 3.61 3.40
CA ALA A 100 28.00 3.93 2.85
C ALA A 100 28.89 2.68 2.91
N PRO A 101 29.72 2.42 1.89
CA PRO A 101 30.68 1.33 1.97
C PRO A 101 31.70 1.66 3.07
N VAL A 102 31.93 0.71 3.96
CA VAL A 102 32.98 0.77 4.97
C VAL A 102 33.79 -0.50 4.79
N TYR A 103 35.04 -0.36 4.33
CA TYR A 103 35.94 -1.52 4.24
C TYR A 103 36.52 -1.81 5.62
N ARG A 104 35.93 -2.78 6.31
CA ARG A 104 36.34 -3.19 7.66
C ARG A 104 36.21 -4.70 7.78
N ASP A 105 37.22 -5.36 8.35
CA ASP A 105 37.23 -6.81 8.60
C ASP A 105 36.94 -7.65 7.34
N GLY A 106 37.48 -7.22 6.19
CA GLY A 106 37.28 -7.89 4.89
C GLY A 106 35.87 -7.75 4.30
N ARG A 107 35.00 -6.94 4.92
CA ARG A 107 33.63 -6.67 4.45
C ARG A 107 33.52 -5.21 4.01
N ARG A 108 32.94 -4.98 2.83
CA ARG A 108 32.67 -3.65 2.26
C ARG A 108 31.36 -3.03 2.77
N TRP A 109 30.44 -3.85 3.26
CA TRP A 109 29.11 -3.44 3.69
C TRP A 109 28.91 -3.74 5.16
N ALA A 110 28.32 -2.78 5.88
CA ALA A 110 27.86 -3.02 7.25
C ALA A 110 26.81 -4.14 7.27
N ALA A 111 26.76 -4.87 8.38
CA ALA A 111 25.69 -5.84 8.58
C ALA A 111 24.32 -5.12 8.53
N PRO A 112 23.30 -5.74 7.91
CA PRO A 112 21.97 -5.15 7.89
C PRO A 112 21.44 -4.99 9.33
N PRO A 113 20.59 -3.97 9.59
CA PRO A 113 19.94 -3.84 10.89
C PRO A 113 19.10 -5.09 11.18
N PRO A 114 18.88 -5.41 12.47
CA PRO A 114 18.00 -6.51 12.84
C PRO A 114 16.59 -6.29 12.26
N PRO A 115 15.87 -7.38 11.94
CA PRO A 115 14.50 -7.25 11.46
C PRO A 115 13.63 -6.56 12.53
N PRO A 116 12.65 -5.74 12.14
CA PRO A 116 11.74 -5.13 13.10
C PRO A 116 10.94 -6.23 13.81
N ALA A 117 10.62 -5.99 15.09
CA ALA A 117 9.69 -6.85 15.81
C ALA A 117 8.34 -6.91 15.08
N THR A 118 7.65 -8.05 15.15
CA THR A 118 6.33 -8.23 14.54
C THR A 118 5.24 -8.24 15.61
N VAL A 119 4.09 -7.68 15.25
CA VAL A 119 2.88 -7.61 16.07
C VAL A 119 1.69 -8.10 15.25
N TRP A 120 0.84 -8.89 15.90
CA TRP A 120 -0.42 -9.38 15.35
C TRP A 120 -1.54 -8.38 15.63
N ARG A 121 -2.22 -7.90 14.59
CA ARG A 121 -3.40 -7.03 14.71
C ARG A 121 -4.59 -7.60 13.95
N LEU A 122 -5.79 -7.29 14.43
CA LEU A 122 -7.01 -7.57 13.70
C LEU A 122 -7.13 -6.60 12.52
N SER A 123 -7.40 -7.14 11.33
CA SER A 123 -7.76 -6.41 10.13
C SER A 123 -9.22 -6.70 9.81
N ILE A 124 -10.01 -5.65 9.62
CA ILE A 124 -11.42 -5.75 9.25
C ILE A 124 -11.63 -5.15 7.87
N SER A 125 -12.31 -5.90 7.00
CA SER A 125 -12.74 -5.43 5.69
C SER A 125 -14.20 -5.02 5.74
N TYR A 126 -14.51 -3.79 5.31
CA TYR A 126 -15.85 -3.23 5.42
C TYR A 126 -16.13 -2.18 4.34
N TRP A 127 -17.41 -1.91 4.09
CA TRP A 127 -17.86 -0.77 3.30
C TRP A 127 -17.87 0.47 4.18
N LYS A 128 -16.90 1.35 3.97
CA LYS A 128 -16.82 2.63 4.68
C LYS A 128 -17.75 3.64 4.05
N ILE A 129 -18.62 4.21 4.87
CA ILE A 129 -19.51 5.30 4.47
C ILE A 129 -18.65 6.55 4.32
N ASP A 130 -18.56 7.05 3.10
CA ASP A 130 -17.99 8.37 2.87
C ASP A 130 -19.02 9.38 3.37
N ALA A 131 -18.60 10.28 4.26
CA ALA A 131 -19.44 11.42 4.63
C ALA A 131 -19.87 12.13 3.33
N PRO A 132 -21.11 12.63 3.22
CA PRO A 132 -21.53 13.37 2.04
C PRO A 132 -20.47 14.45 1.82
N ALA A 133 -19.89 14.45 0.63
CA ALA A 133 -18.82 15.36 0.28
C ALA A 133 -19.31 16.80 0.49
N GLY A 134 -19.03 17.38 1.66
CA GLY A 134 -18.86 18.82 1.75
C GLY A 134 -17.74 19.12 0.77
N GLU A 135 -18.08 19.83 -0.31
CA GLU A 135 -17.22 20.27 -1.40
C GLU A 135 -15.76 19.90 -1.19
N ALA A 136 -15.38 18.75 -1.77
CA ALA A 136 -13.99 18.32 -1.75
C ALA A 136 -13.16 19.41 -2.42
N THR A 137 -12.49 20.24 -1.61
CA THR A 137 -11.44 21.11 -2.13
C THR A 137 -10.37 20.16 -2.67
N PRO A 138 -10.12 20.17 -4.00
CA PRO A 138 -9.22 19.22 -4.59
C PRO A 138 -7.80 19.41 -4.01
N PRO A 139 -7.05 18.32 -3.76
CA PRO A 139 -5.67 18.43 -3.33
C PRO A 139 -4.89 19.20 -4.41
N ALA A 140 -4.26 20.30 -4.01
CA ALA A 140 -3.41 21.10 -4.88
C ALA A 140 -2.22 20.24 -5.33
N GLY A 141 -2.28 19.69 -6.55
CA GLY A 141 -1.17 18.90 -7.10
C GLY A 141 -1.51 17.96 -8.26
N ALA A 142 -2.77 17.58 -8.47
CA ALA A 142 -3.14 16.71 -9.58
C ALA A 142 -3.52 17.53 -10.84
N GLN A 143 -2.52 18.10 -11.52
CA GLN A 143 -2.74 18.66 -12.85
C GLN A 143 -2.70 17.54 -13.90
N GLY A 144 -3.90 17.10 -14.28
CA GLY A 144 -4.14 16.25 -15.44
C GLY A 144 -5.61 15.83 -15.48
N PRO A 145 -6.44 16.36 -16.40
CA PRO A 145 -7.85 16.01 -16.43
C PRO A 145 -8.01 14.63 -17.07
N LEU A 146 -8.34 13.61 -16.29
CA LEU A 146 -9.20 12.54 -16.79
C LEU A 146 -10.63 13.05 -16.63
N SER A 147 -11.07 13.85 -17.61
CA SER A 147 -12.44 14.31 -17.72
C SER A 147 -13.31 13.11 -18.10
N THR A 148 -14.29 12.79 -17.25
CA THR A 148 -15.33 11.78 -17.49
C THR A 148 -16.36 12.29 -18.49
N GLY A 149 -15.91 12.77 -19.65
CA GLY A 149 -16.72 13.33 -20.72
C GLY A 149 -16.16 12.93 -22.09
N GLN A 150 -17.01 12.94 -23.13
CA GLN A 150 -16.56 12.70 -24.49
C GLN A 150 -15.47 13.72 -24.85
N PRO A 151 -14.31 13.27 -25.39
CA PRO A 151 -13.23 14.17 -25.74
C PRO A 151 -13.70 15.16 -26.78
N THR A 152 -13.45 16.44 -26.52
CA THR A 152 -13.79 17.51 -27.47
C THR A 152 -12.82 17.47 -28.66
N ALA A 153 -13.18 18.13 -29.76
CA ALA A 153 -12.31 18.23 -30.93
C ALA A 153 -10.94 18.87 -30.59
N ALA A 154 -10.92 19.79 -29.61
CA ALA A 154 -9.69 20.42 -29.12
C ALA A 154 -8.80 19.42 -28.35
N ASP A 155 -9.39 18.51 -27.56
CA ASP A 155 -8.63 17.47 -26.84
C ASP A 155 -7.96 16.48 -27.80
N ILE A 156 -8.68 16.11 -28.87
CA ILE A 156 -8.16 15.22 -29.91
C ILE A 156 -7.01 15.88 -30.67
N GLN A 157 -7.11 17.19 -30.94
CA GLN A 157 -6.06 17.95 -31.61
C GLN A 157 -4.81 18.07 -30.72
N ALA A 158 -4.98 18.42 -29.43
CA ALA A 158 -3.89 18.47 -28.46
C ALA A 158 -3.20 17.11 -28.28
N LEU A 159 -3.96 16.01 -28.31
CA LEU A 159 -3.41 14.66 -28.26
C LEU A 159 -2.57 14.33 -29.51
N ARG A 160 -3.05 14.68 -30.71
CA ARG A 160 -2.29 14.48 -31.96
C ARG A 160 -0.99 15.28 -31.96
N GLU A 161 -1.03 16.53 -31.50
CA GLU A 161 0.17 17.37 -31.37
C GLU A 161 1.18 16.72 -30.43
N ARG A 162 0.74 16.24 -29.26
CA ARG A 162 1.60 15.56 -28.28
C ARG A 162 2.21 14.27 -28.81
N LEU A 163 1.45 13.51 -29.58
CA LEU A 163 1.92 12.26 -30.21
C LEU A 163 2.88 12.52 -31.39
N SER A 164 2.78 13.68 -32.04
CA SER A 164 3.66 14.06 -33.15
C SER A 164 5.03 14.58 -32.69
N GLN A 165 5.18 14.91 -31.39
CA GLN A 165 6.46 15.34 -30.84
C GLN A 165 7.41 14.15 -30.68
N PRO A 166 8.68 14.25 -31.12
CA PRO A 166 9.67 13.22 -30.87
C PRO A 166 9.84 13.04 -29.37
N MET A 167 9.80 11.79 -28.90
CA MET A 167 9.95 11.41 -27.49
C MET A 167 11.33 11.85 -26.97
N ARG A 168 11.40 13.09 -26.50
CA ARG A 168 12.55 13.61 -25.77
C ARG A 168 12.28 13.44 -24.29
N SER A 169 13.27 12.93 -23.57
CA SER A 169 13.21 12.96 -22.12
C SER A 169 13.00 14.42 -21.67
N PRO A 170 12.02 14.70 -20.80
CA PRO A 170 11.75 16.06 -20.31
C PRO A 170 12.92 16.64 -19.50
N LYS A 171 13.89 15.81 -19.13
CA LYS A 171 15.14 16.20 -18.49
C LYS A 171 16.31 15.66 -19.32
N PRO A 172 17.41 16.42 -19.46
CA PRO A 172 18.65 15.86 -19.99
C PRO A 172 18.99 14.62 -19.17
N GLN A 173 19.31 13.51 -19.86
CA GLN A 173 19.79 12.31 -19.18
C GLN A 173 21.01 12.72 -18.36
N LYS A 174 20.95 12.50 -17.05
CA LYS A 174 22.11 12.74 -16.17
C LYS A 174 23.24 11.90 -16.76
N ALA A 175 24.43 12.49 -16.92
CA ALA A 175 25.62 11.71 -17.26
C ALA A 175 25.66 10.54 -16.27
N LEU A 176 25.60 9.32 -16.80
CA LEU A 176 25.95 8.17 -16.02
C LEU A 176 27.41 8.40 -15.62
N ASP A 177 27.73 8.25 -14.33
CA ASP A 177 29.13 8.22 -13.88
C ASP A 177 29.75 6.90 -14.36
N ILE A 178 29.87 6.76 -15.68
CA ILE A 178 30.62 5.69 -16.34
C ILE A 178 32.08 6.09 -16.16
N GLY A 179 32.85 5.29 -15.44
CA GLY A 179 34.25 5.60 -15.10
C GLY A 179 34.59 5.59 -13.62
N LEU A 180 33.67 5.25 -12.71
CA LEU A 180 34.01 5.11 -11.28
C LEU A 180 34.95 3.92 -10.98
N PHE A 181 35.18 3.05 -11.96
CA PHE A 181 36.02 1.86 -11.86
C PHE A 181 36.97 1.74 -13.04
N GLU A 182 37.16 2.80 -13.84
CA GLU A 182 37.99 2.73 -15.05
C GLU A 182 38.85 3.99 -15.18
N VAL A 183 40.16 3.80 -15.34
CA VAL A 183 41.13 4.88 -15.53
C VAL A 183 41.64 4.85 -16.97
N PRO A 184 41.74 5.98 -17.67
CA PRO A 184 42.38 6.03 -18.98
C PRO A 184 43.88 5.73 -18.85
N LEU A 185 44.41 4.87 -19.73
CA LEU A 185 45.82 4.54 -19.71
C LEU A 185 46.66 5.77 -20.12
N PRO A 186 47.73 6.13 -19.38
CA PRO A 186 48.54 7.31 -19.68
C PRO A 186 49.14 7.30 -21.10
N GLU A 187 49.46 6.10 -21.61
CA GLU A 187 50.08 5.90 -22.92
C GLU A 187 49.04 5.85 -24.06
N ALA A 188 47.77 5.58 -23.74
CA ALA A 188 46.68 5.44 -24.70
C ALA A 188 45.34 5.89 -24.06
N PRO A 189 45.03 7.19 -24.06
CA PRO A 189 43.89 7.75 -23.33
C PRO A 189 42.52 7.31 -23.88
N ASN A 190 42.50 6.61 -25.00
CA ASN A 190 41.32 5.98 -25.59
C ASN A 190 41.07 4.54 -25.08
N ILE A 191 41.96 3.99 -24.26
CA ILE A 191 41.81 2.68 -23.63
C ILE A 191 41.50 2.88 -22.15
N LEU A 192 40.34 2.38 -21.74
CA LEU A 192 39.90 2.37 -20.34
C LEU A 192 40.27 1.02 -19.73
N ILE A 193 40.94 1.04 -18.58
CA ILE A 193 41.30 -0.15 -17.81
C ILE A 193 40.65 -0.10 -16.43
N PRO A 194 40.29 -1.26 -15.82
CA PRO A 194 39.73 -1.28 -14.48
C PRO A 194 40.66 -0.66 -13.43
N ASP A 195 40.11 0.11 -12.50
CA ASP A 195 40.78 0.64 -11.31
C ASP A 195 40.87 -0.51 -10.27
N GLU A 196 42.06 -1.05 -10.02
CA GLU A 196 42.31 -2.13 -9.04
C GLU A 196 42.35 -1.64 -7.59
#